data_AF-A0A1G1TDM5-F1
#
_entry.id   AF-A0A1G1TDM5-F1
#
_cell.length_a   1.000
_cell.length_b   1.000
_cell.length_c   1.000
_cell.angle_alpha   90.00
_cell.angle_beta   90.00
_cell.angle_gamma   90.00
#
_symmetry.space_group_name_H-M   'P 1'
#
loop_
_entity.id
_entity.type
_entity.pdbx_description
1 polymer ?
#
loop_
_entity_poly.entity_id
_entity_poly.type
_entity_poly.pdbx_seq_one_letter_code
_entity_poly.pdbx_strand_id
1 'polypeptide(L)' 'MATSCSRYNNSGSLAIWGYVLLALDVLALLDVFRQPWDIGKKILWAAIIFFFPLGGLIIYYLFAGRGK' A
#
# COMPACT_ATOMS: atom_id res chain seq x y z
N MET A 1 -17.39 -38.40 18.80
CA MET A 1 -16.50 -37.91 19.87
C MET A 1 -15.54 -36.90 19.29
N ALA A 2 -15.52 -35.70 19.88
CA ALA A 2 -14.70 -34.52 19.60
C ALA A 2 -14.81 -33.84 18.22
N THR A 3 -15.67 -32.83 18.18
CA THR A 3 -15.63 -31.64 17.33
C THR A 3 -14.21 -31.04 17.27
N SER A 4 -13.50 -31.23 16.16
CA SER A 4 -12.36 -30.37 15.79
C SER A 4 -12.92 -29.04 15.28
N CYS A 5 -13.39 -28.22 16.21
CA CYS A 5 -13.67 -26.83 15.92
C CYS A 5 -12.33 -26.11 15.82
N SER A 6 -11.77 -26.08 14.61
CA SER A 6 -10.81 -25.07 14.21
C SER A 6 -11.50 -23.72 14.42
N ARG A 7 -11.39 -23.13 15.62
CA ARG A 7 -11.69 -21.72 15.84
C ARG A 7 -10.72 -20.95 14.97
N TYR A 8 -11.15 -20.67 13.74
CA TYR A 8 -10.62 -19.57 12.97
C TYR A 8 -10.95 -18.33 13.80
N ASN A 9 -10.01 -17.96 14.67
CA ASN A 9 -10.01 -16.71 15.39
C ASN A 9 -9.92 -15.60 14.34
N ASN A 10 -11.06 -15.23 13.77
CA ASN A 10 -11.24 -14.05 12.93
C ASN A 10 -11.28 -12.81 13.81
N SER A 11 -10.21 -12.58 14.59
CA SER A 11 -9.92 -11.24 15.08
C SER A 11 -9.79 -10.37 13.84
N GLY A 12 -10.84 -9.64 13.45
CA GLY A 12 -10.96 -8.86 12.20
C GLY A 12 -9.89 -7.78 11.98
N SER A 13 -8.86 -7.73 12.83
CA SER A 13 -7.66 -6.92 12.73
C SER A 13 -6.97 -7.03 11.37
N LEU A 14 -6.80 -8.24 10.80
CA LEU A 14 -6.18 -8.37 9.47
C LEU A 14 -7.01 -7.74 8.35
N ALA A 15 -8.35 -7.83 8.43
CA ALA A 15 -9.23 -7.21 7.43
C ALA A 15 -9.13 -5.68 7.49
N ILE A 16 -9.14 -5.11 8.69
CA ILE A 16 -9.01 -3.66 8.92
C ILE A 16 -7.68 -3.15 8.36
N TRP A 17 -6.57 -3.85 8.62
CA TRP A 17 -5.26 -3.49 8.07
C TRP A 17 -5.23 -3.53 6.54
N GLY A 18 -5.90 -4.51 5.91
CA GLY A 18 -6.03 -4.56 4.45
C GLY A 18 -6.72 -3.34 3.86
N TYR A 19 -7.82 -2.87 4.48
CA TYR A 19 -8.52 -1.66 4.04
C TYR A 19 -7.68 -0.39 4.20
N VAL A 20 -6.94 -0.27 5.30
CA VAL A 20 -6.04 0.88 5.53
C VAL A 20 -4.94 0.93 4.47
N LEU A 21 -4.33 -0.21 4.16
CA LEU A 21 -3.30 -0.30 3.12
C LEU A 21 -3.85 0.07 1.74
N LEU A 22 -5.04 -0.42 1.39
CA LEU A 22 -5.70 -0.09 0.14
C LEU A 22 -6.03 1.41 0.04
N ALA A 23 -6.46 2.03 1.14
CA ALA A 23 -6.71 3.47 1.16
C ALA A 23 -5.42 4.30 1.01
N LEU A 24 -4.34 3.89 1.68
CA LEU A 24 -3.03 4.53 1.56
C LEU A 24 -2.44 4.38 0.15
N ASP A 25 -2.61 3.22 -0.48
CA ASP A 25 -2.14 2.95 -1.84
C ASP A 25 -2.77 3.92 -2.86
N VAL A 26 -4.09 4.09 -2.79
CA VAL A 26 -4.82 5.04 -3.63
C VAL A 26 -4.37 6.49 -3.38
N LEU A 27 -4.16 6.87 -2.12
CA LEU A 27 -3.65 8.20 -1.78
C LEU A 27 -2.25 8.44 -2.35
N ALA A 28 -1.34 7.47 -2.24
CA ALA A 28 0.00 7.57 -2.81
C ALA A 28 -0.04 7.70 -4.34
N LEU A 29 -0.93 6.96 -5.01
CA LEU A 29 -1.10 7.06 -6.46
C LEU A 29 -1.60 8.45 -6.89
N LEU A 30 -2.54 9.03 -6.14
CA LEU A 30 -3.03 10.39 -6.37
C LEU A 30 -1.93 11.44 -6.14
N ASP A 31 -1.09 11.25 -5.12
CA ASP A 31 0.03 12.16 -4.82
C ASP A 31 1.10 12.11 -5.93
N VAL A 32 1.45 10.91 -6.41
CA VAL A 32 2.31 10.73 -7.61
C VAL A 32 1.73 11.47 -8.81
N PHE A 33 0.42 11.42 -9.04
CA PHE A 33 -0.22 12.14 -10.15
C PHE A 33 -0.23 13.66 -9.97
N ARG A 34 -0.32 14.15 -8.73
CA ARG A 34 -0.29 15.59 -8.40
C ARG A 34 1.09 16.22 -8.53
N GLN A 35 2.16 15.45 -8.37
CA GLN A 35 3.52 15.96 -8.50
C GLN A 35 3.83 16.41 -9.94
N PRO A 36 4.51 17.56 -10.16
CA PRO A 36 4.95 18.02 -11.48
C PRO A 36 6.23 17.30 -11.93
N TRP A 37 6.35 16.01 -11.66
CA TRP A 37 7.48 15.20 -12.09
C TRP A 37 7.33 14.78 -13.56
N ASP A 38 8.48 14.58 -14.21
CA ASP A 38 8.54 14.03 -15.57
C ASP A 38 7.79 12.70 -15.65
N ILE A 39 7.17 12.42 -16.81
CA ILE A 39 6.28 11.27 -17.02
C ILE A 39 6.97 9.95 -16.66
N GLY A 40 8.28 9.83 -16.90
CA GLY A 40 9.04 8.63 -16.58
C GLY A 40 9.10 8.34 -15.08
N LYS A 41 9.27 9.39 -14.26
CA LYS A 41 9.29 9.28 -12.79
C LYS A 41 7.91 8.90 -12.23
N LYS A 42 6.84 9.45 -12.80
CA LYS A 42 5.46 9.08 -12.43
C LYS A 42 5.18 7.61 -12.67
N ILE A 43 5.54 7.11 -13.86
CA ILE A 43 5.30 5.72 -14.25
C ILE A 43 6.12 4.76 -13.39
N LEU A 44 7.39 5.09 -13.09
CA LEU A 44 8.24 4.28 -12.23
C LEU A 44 7.65 4.13 -10.82
N TRP A 45 7.20 5.23 -10.21
CA TRP A 45 6.59 5.20 -8.88
C TRP A 45 5.25 4.48 -8.87
N ALA A 46 4.40 4.70 -9.89
CA ALA A 46 3.14 3.97 -10.02
C ALA A 46 3.36 2.45 -10.16
N ALA A 47 4.36 2.02 -10.93
CA ALA A 47 4.71 0.60 -11.09
C ALA A 47 5.20 -0.03 -9.78
N ILE A 48 6.01 0.69 -8.98
CA ILE A 48 6.50 0.21 -7.68
C ILE A 48 5.34 0.04 -6.68
N ILE A 49 4.44 1.02 -6.59
CA ILE A 49 3.26 0.97 -5.71
C ILE A 49 2.35 -0.18 -6.12
N PHE A 50 2.08 -0.34 -7.41
CA PHE A 50 1.21 -1.40 -7.93
C PHE A 50 1.75 -2.82 -7.67
N PHE A 51 3.05 -3.05 -7.86
CA PHE A 51 3.65 -4.38 -7.69
C PHE A 51 3.84 -4.75 -6.20
N PHE A 52 3.99 -3.74 -5.34
CA PHE A 52 4.23 -3.91 -3.92
C PHE A 52 3.45 -2.82 -3.15
N PRO A 53 2.16 -3.01 -2.84
CA PRO A 53 1.38 -1.98 -2.14
C PRO A 53 1.99 -1.66 -0.76
N LEU A 54 2.48 -2.67 -0.06
CA LEU A 54 3.15 -2.52 1.24
C LEU A 54 4.56 -1.92 1.14
N GLY A 55 5.42 -2.49 0.30
CA GLY A 55 6.81 -2.06 0.16
C GLY A 55 6.94 -0.76 -0.62
N GLY A 56 6.08 -0.56 -1.62
CA GLY A 56 5.98 0.64 -2.42
C GLY A 56 5.55 1.85 -1.60
N LEU A 57 4.62 1.70 -0.65
CA LEU A 57 4.30 2.75 0.32
C LEU A 57 5.48 3.08 1.23
N ILE A 58 6.20 2.09 1.76
CA ILE A 58 7.38 2.29 2.62
C ILE A 58 8.48 3.01 1.85
N ILE A 59 8.77 2.58 0.63
CA ILE A 59 9.79 3.18 -0.24
C ILE A 59 9.33 4.58 -0.68
N TYR A 60 8.06 4.79 -1.01
CA TYR A 60 7.50 6.09 -1.33
C TYR A 60 7.65 7.07 -0.16
N TYR A 61 7.29 6.66 1.05
CA TYR A 61 7.40 7.52 2.21
C TYR A 61 8.86 7.87 2.58
N LEU A 62 9.80 6.92 2.40
CA LEU A 62 11.22 7.13 2.71
C LEU A 62 11.99 7.90 1.63
N PHE A 63 11.70 7.65 0.35
CA PHE A 63 12.45 8.18 -0.78
C PHE A 63 11.72 9.28 -1.56
N ALA A 64 10.39 9.19 -1.73
CA ALA A 64 9.64 10.20 -2.46
C ALA A 64 9.48 11.51 -1.67
N GLY A 65 9.42 11.45 -0.33
CA GLY A 65 9.35 12.63 0.54
C GLY A 65 10.70 13.34 0.80
N ARG A 66 11.83 12.76 0.37
CA ARG A 66 13.18 13.28 0.68
C ARG A 66 13.80 14.14 -0.41
N GLY A 67 13.17 14.23 -1.58
CA GLY A 67 13.60 15.10 -2.67
C GLY A 67 12.81 16.41 -2.66
N LYS A 68 13.38 17.44 -2.01
CA LYS A 68 13.22 18.81 -2.54
C LYS A 68 13.94 18.90 -3.88
#